data_AF-A0A7C7K0L3-F1
#
_entry.id   AF-A0A7C7K0L3-F1
#
_cell.length_a   1.000
_cell.length_b   1.000
_cell.length_c   1.000
_cell.angle_alpha   90.00
_cell.angle_beta   90.00
_cell.angle_gamma   90.00
#
_symmetry.space_group_name_H-M   'P 1'
#
loop_
_entity.id
_entity.type
_entity.pdbx_description
1 polymer ?
#
loop_
_entity_poly.entity_id
_entity_poly.type
_entity_poly.pdbx_seq_one_letter_code
_entity_poly.pdbx_strand_id
1 'polypeptide(L)'
;MKNKWNSIEEKKYIKKYKNNHIPQDLALRIYTTHLLGREKTLVLHGGGNTSLKTTSKNIFNKKIDIMHIKGSGWDMGSIEYPGLPAVELNPLKATLNLKKLNDFDMVNLQRKCLLNSSSPNPSVETLLHAFLPHTYVDHTHASAILSLIDQPNNIKICQDAFGDNVGIVPYVIPGFELAKIAYKVY
;
A
#
# COMPACT_ATOMS: atom_id res chain seq x y z
N MET A 1 12.86 8.99 -15.91
CA MET A 1 12.50 9.35 -14.52
C MET A 1 13.77 9.31 -13.67
N LYS A 2 13.92 10.14 -12.62
CA LYS A 2 15.11 10.13 -11.73
C LYS A 2 14.76 9.50 -10.39
N ASN A 3 15.62 8.60 -9.88
CA ASN A 3 15.51 8.12 -8.50
C ASN A 3 15.90 9.25 -7.54
N LYS A 4 15.00 9.60 -6.61
CA LYS A 4 15.16 10.69 -5.64
C LYS A 4 15.53 10.19 -4.23
N TRP A 5 15.81 8.89 -4.05
CA TRP A 5 16.31 8.37 -2.79
C TRP A 5 17.63 9.05 -2.42
N ASN A 6 17.75 9.46 -1.17
CA ASN A 6 18.89 10.18 -0.64
C ASN A 6 19.17 9.74 0.80
N SER A 7 20.35 9.17 1.04
CA SER A 7 20.73 8.62 2.35
C SER A 7 20.88 9.67 3.46
N ILE A 8 21.08 10.95 3.12
CA ILE A 8 21.11 12.03 4.11
C ILE A 8 19.68 12.32 4.57
N GLU A 9 18.73 12.45 3.64
CA GLU A 9 17.32 12.65 3.96
C GLU A 9 16.74 11.45 4.71
N GLU A 10 17.04 10.23 4.27
CA GLU A 10 16.69 8.98 4.95
C GLU A 10 17.04 9.04 6.45
N LYS A 11 18.31 9.37 6.78
CA LYS A 11 18.77 9.51 8.17
C LYS A 11 18.03 10.60 8.94
N LYS A 12 17.65 11.70 8.27
CA LYS A 12 16.83 12.76 8.90
C LYS A 12 15.44 12.25 9.26
N TYR A 13 14.79 11.47 8.40
CA TYR A 13 13.48 10.86 8.70
C TYR A 13 13.57 9.91 9.89
N ILE A 14 14.56 9.02 9.90
CA ILE A 14 14.79 8.10 11.02
C ILE A 14 14.98 8.89 12.32
N LYS A 15 15.81 9.94 12.31
CA LYS A 15 16.05 10.78 13.49
C LYS A 15 14.79 11.53 13.95
N LYS A 16 14.03 12.13 13.02
CA LYS A 16 12.78 12.86 13.31
C LYS A 16 11.79 11.96 14.05
N TYR A 17 11.57 10.76 13.52
CA TYR A 17 10.54 9.85 14.01
C TYR A 17 10.96 9.02 15.22
N LYS A 18 12.27 8.78 15.40
CA LYS A 18 12.81 8.16 16.62
C LYS A 18 12.41 8.92 17.90
N ASN A 19 12.41 10.25 17.85
CA ASN A 19 12.02 11.10 19.00
C ASN A 19 10.54 10.91 19.40
N ASN A 20 9.71 10.43 18.47
CA ASN A 20 8.28 10.17 18.68
C ASN A 20 8.01 8.68 18.94
N HIS A 21 9.03 7.89 19.28
CA HIS A 21 8.93 6.44 19.51
C HIS A 21 8.42 5.66 18.30
N ILE A 22 8.61 6.19 17.09
CA ILE A 22 8.22 5.53 15.86
C ILE A 22 9.38 4.65 15.34
N PRO A 23 9.12 3.37 15.04
CA PRO A 23 10.12 2.44 14.48
C PRO A 23 10.77 2.92 13.18
N GLN A 24 12.01 2.47 12.95
CA GLN A 24 12.81 2.88 11.78
C GLN A 24 12.16 2.47 10.45
N ASP A 25 11.63 1.26 10.36
CA ASP A 25 10.91 0.75 9.18
C ASP A 25 9.72 1.66 8.81
N LEU A 26 8.96 2.09 9.80
CA LEU A 26 7.83 3.01 9.58
C LEU A 26 8.29 4.42 9.21
N ALA A 27 9.37 4.91 9.79
CA ALA A 27 9.98 6.18 9.39
C ALA A 27 10.45 6.14 7.92
N LEU A 28 11.08 5.04 7.51
CA LEU A 28 11.47 4.78 6.11
C LEU A 28 10.26 4.65 5.20
N ARG A 29 9.16 4.04 5.69
CA ARG A 29 7.93 3.95 4.92
C ARG A 29 7.33 5.32 4.65
N ILE A 30 7.34 6.22 5.64
CA ILE A 30 6.89 7.60 5.45
C ILE A 30 7.78 8.32 4.44
N TYR A 31 9.10 8.20 4.57
CA TYR A 31 10.06 8.80 3.65
C TYR A 31 9.81 8.38 2.20
N THR A 32 9.68 7.09 1.95
CA THR A 32 9.42 6.54 0.62
C THR A 32 8.04 6.90 0.08
N THR A 33 7.02 6.98 0.94
CA THR A 33 5.70 7.49 0.55
C THR A 33 5.79 8.93 0.06
N HIS A 34 6.58 9.78 0.73
CA HIS A 34 6.84 11.14 0.28
C HIS A 34 7.59 11.19 -1.06
N LEU A 35 8.55 10.31 -1.31
CA LEU A 35 9.25 10.25 -2.60
C LEU A 35 8.27 9.99 -3.75
N LEU A 36 7.32 9.07 -3.56
CA LEU A 36 6.29 8.75 -4.54
C LEU A 36 5.27 9.88 -4.67
N GLY A 37 4.71 10.35 -3.56
CA GLY A 37 3.64 11.35 -3.55
C GLY A 37 4.06 12.75 -4.03
N ARG A 38 5.35 13.10 -3.94
CA ARG A 38 5.89 14.36 -4.46
C ARG A 38 6.19 14.31 -5.96
N GLU A 39 6.09 13.14 -6.58
CA GLU A 39 6.25 12.98 -8.02
C GLU A 39 4.89 12.89 -8.71
N LYS A 40 4.47 14.01 -9.32
CA LYS A 40 3.14 14.14 -9.95
C LYS A 40 2.91 13.13 -11.08
N THR A 41 3.98 12.61 -11.68
CA THR A 41 3.87 11.58 -12.72
C THR A 41 3.67 10.16 -12.17
N LEU A 42 3.89 9.95 -10.86
CA LEU A 42 3.62 8.68 -10.18
C LEU A 42 2.26 8.70 -9.46
N VAL A 43 1.89 9.83 -8.86
CA VAL A 43 0.63 9.97 -8.12
C VAL A 43 -0.25 11.04 -8.76
N LEU A 44 -1.32 10.58 -9.42
CA LEU A 44 -2.32 11.44 -10.06
C LEU A 44 -3.51 11.67 -9.12
N HIS A 45 -3.97 12.93 -9.02
CA HIS A 45 -5.22 13.35 -8.36
C HIS A 45 -5.43 12.81 -6.92
N GLY A 46 -4.36 12.68 -6.13
CA GLY A 46 -4.44 12.20 -4.74
C GLY A 46 -4.66 10.69 -4.57
N GLY A 47 -4.55 9.92 -5.66
CA GLY A 47 -4.57 8.46 -5.66
C GLY A 47 -3.33 7.81 -5.06
N GLY A 48 -3.15 6.52 -5.30
CA GLY A 48 -2.02 5.75 -4.76
C GLY A 48 -2.11 5.50 -3.24
N ASN A 49 -1.33 4.52 -2.80
CA ASN A 49 -1.15 4.17 -1.40
C ASN A 49 0.09 3.29 -1.20
N THR A 50 0.55 3.24 0.05
CA THR A 50 1.72 2.44 0.43
C THR A 50 1.39 1.67 1.69
N SER A 51 2.06 0.53 1.87
CA SER A 51 2.01 -0.23 3.11
C SER A 51 3.37 -0.71 3.59
N LEU A 52 3.41 -1.05 4.88
CA LEU A 52 4.50 -1.70 5.58
C LEU A 52 3.91 -2.80 6.46
N LYS A 53 4.31 -4.06 6.23
CA LYS A 53 4.01 -5.19 7.10
C LYS A 53 5.10 -5.33 8.16
N THR A 54 4.70 -5.49 9.40
CA THR A 54 5.62 -5.66 10.55
C THR A 54 4.89 -6.40 11.67
N THR A 55 5.47 -6.45 12.86
CA THR A 55 4.81 -7.04 14.04
C THR A 55 4.64 -6.04 15.16
N SER A 56 3.55 -6.17 15.93
CA SER A 56 3.30 -5.37 17.13
C SER A 56 2.80 -6.25 18.27
N LYS A 57 2.72 -5.68 19.48
CA LYS A 57 2.03 -6.31 20.62
C LYS A 57 0.62 -5.75 20.72
N ASN A 58 -0.36 -6.63 20.88
CA ASN A 58 -1.73 -6.20 21.22
C ASN A 58 -1.86 -5.88 22.72
N ILE A 59 -3.06 -5.48 23.15
CA ILE A 59 -3.36 -5.14 24.55
C ILE A 59 -3.14 -6.29 25.55
N PHE A 60 -3.02 -7.53 25.05
CA PHE A 60 -2.72 -8.72 25.84
C PHE A 60 -1.24 -9.13 25.77
N ASN A 61 -0.35 -8.23 25.31
CA ASN A 61 1.08 -8.47 25.08
C ASN A 61 1.41 -9.59 24.08
N LYS A 62 0.44 -10.06 23.29
CA LYS A 62 0.68 -11.07 22.26
C LYS A 62 1.28 -10.41 21.02
N LYS A 63 2.34 -11.00 20.49
CA LYS A 63 2.93 -10.61 19.20
C LYS A 63 1.94 -10.96 18.08
N ILE A 64 1.57 -9.98 17.28
CA ILE A 64 0.66 -10.10 16.15
C ILE A 64 1.28 -9.50 14.89
N ASP A 65 0.95 -10.06 13.74
CA ASP A 65 1.32 -9.49 12.45
C ASP A 65 0.37 -8.35 12.12
N ILE A 66 0.95 -7.20 11.75
CA ILE A 66 0.22 -6.00 11.41
C ILE A 66 0.68 -5.45 10.06
N MET A 67 -0.14 -4.57 9.50
CA MET A 67 0.22 -3.78 8.34
C MET A 67 -0.14 -2.33 8.58
N HIS A 68 0.84 -1.44 8.48
CA HIS A 68 0.60 -0.01 8.30
C HIS A 68 0.20 0.22 6.85
N ILE A 69 -0.91 0.92 6.61
CA ILE A 69 -1.45 1.20 5.28
C ILE A 69 -1.92 2.64 5.23
N LYS A 70 -1.75 3.32 4.08
CA LYS A 70 -2.25 4.69 3.88
C LYS A 70 -3.72 4.81 4.26
N GLY A 71 -4.02 5.77 5.12
CA GLY A 71 -5.36 6.19 5.50
C GLY A 71 -6.01 7.07 4.44
N SER A 72 -7.32 6.93 4.30
CA SER A 72 -8.16 7.76 3.44
C SER A 72 -8.09 9.23 3.88
N GLY A 73 -8.07 10.15 2.92
CA GLY A 73 -7.97 11.59 3.15
C GLY A 73 -6.54 12.14 3.37
N TRP A 74 -5.53 11.27 3.45
CA TRP A 74 -4.13 11.71 3.56
C TRP A 74 -3.46 11.82 2.19
N ASP A 75 -2.68 12.88 1.99
CA ASP A 75 -1.85 13.07 0.80
C ASP A 75 -0.50 12.35 0.96
N MET A 76 -0.10 11.54 -0.02
CA MET A 76 1.17 10.78 0.04
C MET A 76 2.41 11.68 0.09
N GLY A 77 2.35 12.89 -0.45
CA GLY A 77 3.49 13.83 -0.48
C GLY A 77 3.78 14.51 0.86
N SER A 78 2.84 14.44 1.79
CA SER A 78 2.85 15.12 3.09
C SER A 78 2.35 14.25 4.26
N ILE A 79 2.20 12.94 4.04
CA ILE A 79 1.71 12.00 5.05
C ILE A 79 2.62 11.93 6.28
N GLU A 80 2.02 12.02 7.47
CA GLU A 80 2.72 11.80 8.73
C GLU A 80 2.22 10.49 9.36
N TYR A 81 2.85 10.05 10.47
CA TYR A 81 2.54 8.79 11.14
C TYR A 81 1.03 8.48 11.32
N PRO A 82 0.17 9.43 11.75
CA PRO A 82 -1.28 9.17 11.88
C PRO A 82 -1.99 8.80 10.57
N GLY A 83 -1.41 9.15 9.42
CA GLY A 83 -1.90 8.78 8.11
C GLY A 83 -1.58 7.35 7.70
N LEU A 84 -0.79 6.60 8.48
CA LEU A 84 -0.49 5.18 8.26
C LEU A 84 -1.07 4.30 9.38
N PRO A 85 -2.41 4.20 9.50
CA PRO A 85 -3.05 3.29 10.47
C PRO A 85 -2.51 1.87 10.39
N ALA A 86 -2.37 1.24 11.56
CA ALA A 86 -2.05 -0.18 11.66
C ALA A 86 -3.34 -1.02 11.67
N VAL A 87 -3.36 -2.07 10.85
CA VAL A 87 -4.40 -3.10 10.84
C VAL A 87 -3.83 -4.48 11.14
N GLU A 88 -4.59 -5.34 11.82
CA GLU A 88 -4.26 -6.75 11.99
C GLU A 88 -4.22 -7.47 10.63
N LEU A 89 -3.14 -8.18 10.33
CA LEU A 89 -2.90 -8.73 9.01
C LEU A 89 -3.61 -10.08 8.77
N ASN A 90 -3.71 -10.92 9.78
CA ASN A 90 -4.20 -12.29 9.64
C ASN A 90 -5.69 -12.36 9.23
N PRO A 91 -6.62 -11.59 9.84
CA PRO A 91 -8.01 -11.58 9.40
C PRO A 91 -8.15 -11.13 7.94
N LEU A 92 -7.34 -10.16 7.50
CA LEU A 92 -7.33 -9.68 6.12
C LEU A 92 -6.86 -10.78 5.16
N LYS A 93 -5.74 -11.45 5.45
CA LYS A 93 -5.23 -12.57 4.63
C LYS A 93 -6.22 -13.73 4.53
N ALA A 94 -6.93 -14.04 5.61
CA ALA A 94 -7.93 -15.11 5.63
C ALA A 94 -9.06 -14.91 4.60
N THR A 95 -9.31 -13.67 4.17
CA THR A 95 -10.30 -13.37 3.13
C THR A 95 -9.96 -13.97 1.75
N LEU A 96 -8.70 -14.34 1.48
CA LEU A 96 -8.33 -15.06 0.26
C LEU A 96 -9.15 -16.33 0.03
N ASN A 97 -9.57 -16.99 1.12
CA ASN A 97 -10.38 -18.21 1.07
C ASN A 97 -11.85 -17.95 0.73
N LEU A 98 -12.31 -16.70 0.78
CA LEU A 98 -13.68 -16.34 0.44
C LEU A 98 -13.85 -16.33 -1.08
N LYS A 99 -15.00 -16.84 -1.54
CA LYS A 99 -15.36 -16.79 -2.96
C LYS A 99 -15.68 -15.37 -3.39
N LYS A 100 -16.40 -14.61 -2.56
CA LYS A 100 -16.84 -13.23 -2.79
C LYS A 100 -16.78 -12.45 -1.47
N LEU A 101 -16.59 -11.14 -1.58
CA LEU A 101 -16.69 -10.18 -0.49
C LEU A 101 -17.14 -8.85 -1.11
N ASN A 102 -18.29 -8.32 -0.68
CA ASN A 102 -18.77 -7.03 -1.16
C ASN A 102 -18.02 -5.88 -0.48
N ASP A 103 -18.14 -4.67 -1.04
CA ASP A 103 -17.39 -3.50 -0.56
C ASP A 103 -17.75 -3.09 0.87
N PHE A 104 -19.02 -3.23 1.27
CA PHE A 104 -19.46 -2.91 2.62
C PHE A 104 -18.81 -3.83 3.67
N ASP A 105 -18.85 -5.15 3.43
CA ASP A 105 -18.23 -6.13 4.31
C ASP A 105 -16.70 -6.00 4.30
N MET A 106 -16.10 -5.69 3.15
CA MET A 106 -14.68 -5.44 3.01
C MET A 106 -14.24 -4.24 3.86
N VAL A 107 -14.89 -3.08 3.70
CA VAL A 107 -14.58 -1.86 4.46
C VAL A 107 -14.83 -2.07 5.95
N ASN A 108 -15.92 -2.76 6.31
CA ASN A 108 -16.22 -3.09 7.70
C ASN A 108 -15.13 -3.97 8.32
N LEU A 109 -14.68 -5.01 7.62
CA LEU A 109 -13.57 -5.85 8.08
C LEU A 109 -12.27 -5.04 8.23
N GLN A 110 -11.92 -4.21 7.25
CA GLN A 110 -10.73 -3.35 7.31
C GLN A 110 -10.76 -2.43 8.53
N ARG A 111 -11.90 -1.79 8.81
CA ARG A 111 -12.11 -0.97 10.01
C ARG A 111 -12.01 -1.79 11.29
N LYS A 112 -12.62 -2.98 11.33
CA LYS A 112 -12.56 -3.89 12.48
C LYS A 112 -11.12 -4.31 12.81
N CYS A 113 -10.26 -4.41 11.80
CA CYS A 113 -8.86 -4.80 11.99
C CYS A 113 -7.97 -3.65 12.50
N LEU A 114 -8.45 -2.42 12.62
CA LEU A 114 -7.65 -1.30 13.14
C LEU A 114 -7.20 -1.57 14.58
N LEU A 115 -5.91 -1.38 14.84
CA LEU A 115 -5.36 -1.43 16.21
C LEU A 115 -5.82 -0.22 17.05
N ASN A 116 -6.17 0.89 16.39
CA ASN A 116 -6.76 2.07 16.99
C ASN A 116 -8.02 2.46 16.21
N SER A 117 -9.19 2.30 16.82
CA SER A 117 -10.48 2.58 16.20
C SER A 117 -10.71 4.05 15.83
N SER A 118 -9.95 4.96 16.43
CA SER A 118 -9.99 6.40 16.13
C SER A 118 -9.09 6.78 14.95
N SER A 119 -8.30 5.86 14.41
CA SER A 119 -7.48 6.11 13.24
C SER A 119 -8.33 6.30 11.96
N PRO A 120 -7.76 6.95 10.92
CA PRO A 120 -8.43 7.08 9.63
C PRO A 120 -8.81 5.72 9.04
N ASN A 121 -9.83 5.72 8.17
CA ASN A 121 -10.15 4.54 7.37
C ASN A 121 -8.93 4.08 6.55
N PRO A 122 -8.54 2.80 6.59
CA PRO A 122 -7.55 2.25 5.66
C PRO A 122 -7.92 2.49 4.19
N SER A 123 -6.94 2.43 3.28
CA SER A 123 -7.21 2.44 1.84
C SER A 123 -8.19 1.33 1.46
N VAL A 124 -9.08 1.58 0.51
CA VAL A 124 -9.98 0.55 -0.04
C VAL A 124 -9.21 -0.62 -0.67
N GLU A 125 -7.97 -0.37 -1.12
CA GLU A 125 -7.06 -1.35 -1.71
C GLU A 125 -6.24 -2.14 -0.66
N THR A 126 -6.60 -2.05 0.62
CA THR A 126 -5.90 -2.73 1.72
C THR A 126 -5.69 -4.23 1.47
N LEU A 127 -6.66 -4.91 0.83
CA LEU A 127 -6.54 -6.35 0.57
C LEU A 127 -5.46 -6.68 -0.47
N LEU A 128 -5.26 -5.84 -1.50
CA LEU A 128 -4.15 -6.00 -2.45
C LEU A 128 -2.82 -5.99 -1.70
N HIS A 129 -2.66 -5.01 -0.80
CA HIS A 129 -1.48 -4.89 0.04
C HIS A 129 -1.33 -6.08 0.99
N ALA A 130 -2.41 -6.60 1.57
CA ALA A 130 -2.36 -7.72 2.50
C ALA A 130 -1.94 -9.04 1.84
N PHE A 131 -2.37 -9.27 0.60
CA PHE A 131 -2.16 -10.54 -0.12
C PHE A 131 -0.75 -10.68 -0.68
N LEU A 132 -0.13 -9.59 -1.14
CA LEU A 132 1.24 -9.64 -1.68
C LEU A 132 2.24 -9.97 -0.56
N PRO A 133 3.14 -10.97 -0.72
CA PRO A 133 3.99 -11.49 0.35
C PRO A 133 5.25 -10.62 0.61
N HIS A 134 5.16 -9.31 0.38
CA HIS A 134 6.28 -8.38 0.57
C HIS A 134 6.07 -7.44 1.76
N THR A 135 7.16 -7.15 2.46
CA THR A 135 7.19 -6.24 3.62
C THR A 135 6.71 -4.84 3.25
N TYR A 136 7.19 -4.31 2.13
CA TYR A 136 6.82 -3.00 1.60
C TYR A 136 6.04 -3.21 0.30
N VAL A 137 4.90 -2.53 0.16
CA VAL A 137 4.10 -2.54 -1.08
C VAL A 137 3.76 -1.11 -1.43
N ASP A 138 4.02 -0.75 -2.68
CA ASP A 138 3.76 0.57 -3.23
C ASP A 138 2.71 0.44 -4.34
N HIS A 139 1.67 1.26 -4.27
CA HIS A 139 0.65 1.37 -5.30
C HIS A 139 0.58 2.81 -5.78
N THR A 140 0.70 3.00 -7.10
CA THR A 140 0.75 4.33 -7.74
C THR A 140 -0.12 4.33 -8.99
N HIS A 141 -0.52 5.50 -9.43
CA HIS A 141 -1.26 5.70 -10.68
C HIS A 141 -0.32 6.34 -11.71
N ALA A 142 0.83 5.69 -11.96
CA ALA A 142 1.89 6.28 -12.78
C ALA A 142 1.38 6.55 -14.20
N SER A 143 1.46 7.82 -14.63
CA SER A 143 0.89 8.26 -15.91
C SER A 143 1.47 7.50 -17.10
N ALA A 144 2.78 7.22 -17.08
CA ALA A 144 3.43 6.43 -18.10
C ALA A 144 2.87 5.00 -18.21
N ILE A 145 2.57 4.34 -17.07
CA ILE A 145 2.00 2.98 -17.07
C ILE A 145 0.55 3.01 -17.59
N LEU A 146 -0.23 4.00 -17.16
CA LEU A 146 -1.58 4.21 -17.67
C LEU A 146 -1.58 4.43 -19.19
N SER A 147 -0.66 5.24 -19.72
CA SER A 147 -0.55 5.45 -21.16
C SER A 147 -0.19 4.18 -21.94
N LEU A 148 0.64 3.29 -21.38
CA LEU A 148 1.00 2.02 -22.02
C LEU A 148 -0.17 1.02 -22.00
N ILE A 149 -0.87 0.89 -20.88
CA ILE A 149 -1.94 -0.11 -20.71
C ILE A 149 -3.23 0.27 -21.47
N ASP A 150 -3.41 1.55 -21.79
CA ASP A 150 -4.56 2.10 -22.53
C ASP A 150 -4.40 2.01 -24.07
N GLN A 151 -3.41 1.26 -24.56
CA GLN A 151 -3.19 1.04 -25.99
C GLN A 151 -3.91 -0.23 -26.51
N PRO A 152 -4.30 -0.28 -27.80
CA PRO A 152 -4.94 -1.48 -28.39
C PRO A 152 -4.13 -2.77 -28.27
N ASN A 153 -2.79 -2.68 -28.26
CA ASN A 153 -1.87 -3.81 -28.13
C ASN A 153 -1.12 -3.79 -26.77
N ASN A 154 -1.82 -3.37 -25.70
CA ASN A 154 -1.24 -3.12 -24.38
C ASN A 154 -0.36 -4.25 -23.81
N ILE A 155 -0.78 -5.52 -23.91
CA ILE A 155 -0.03 -6.67 -23.39
C ILE A 155 1.34 -6.75 -24.07
N LYS A 156 1.36 -6.67 -25.40
CA LYS A 156 2.60 -6.76 -26.19
C LYS A 156 3.53 -5.58 -25.88
N ILE A 157 2.99 -4.37 -25.80
CA ILE A 157 3.74 -3.15 -25.46
C ILE A 157 4.37 -3.27 -24.06
N CYS A 158 3.60 -3.71 -23.07
CA CYS A 158 4.10 -3.92 -21.71
C CYS A 158 5.17 -5.02 -21.65
N GLN A 159 5.00 -6.12 -22.37
CA GLN A 159 5.99 -7.19 -22.47
C GLN A 159 7.29 -6.71 -23.14
N ASP A 160 7.19 -5.92 -24.20
CA ASP A 160 8.36 -5.37 -24.88
C ASP A 160 9.12 -4.37 -24.00
N ALA A 161 8.40 -3.61 -23.17
CA ALA A 161 9.01 -2.62 -22.27
C ALA A 161 9.60 -3.23 -20.99
N PHE A 162 8.96 -4.25 -20.40
CA PHE A 162 9.28 -4.75 -19.06
C PHE A 162 9.72 -6.22 -19.01
N GLY A 163 9.49 -6.99 -20.08
CA GLY A 163 9.75 -8.42 -20.13
C GLY A 163 8.98 -9.19 -19.05
N ASP A 164 9.62 -10.21 -18.48
CA ASP A 164 9.05 -11.07 -17.43
C ASP A 164 9.03 -10.41 -16.03
N ASN A 165 9.46 -9.16 -15.92
CA ASN A 165 9.50 -8.43 -14.63
C ASN A 165 8.15 -7.77 -14.26
N VAL A 166 7.09 -8.00 -15.06
CA VAL A 166 5.77 -7.42 -14.82
C VAL A 166 4.67 -8.49 -14.88
N GLY A 167 3.81 -8.48 -13.85
CA GLY A 167 2.52 -9.16 -13.90
C GLY A 167 1.46 -8.24 -14.50
N ILE A 168 0.71 -8.72 -15.50
CA ILE A 168 -0.38 -7.96 -16.12
C ILE A 168 -1.72 -8.52 -15.64
N VAL A 169 -2.52 -7.67 -15.01
CA VAL A 169 -3.85 -7.99 -14.49
C VAL A 169 -4.90 -7.35 -15.42
N PRO A 170 -5.95 -8.09 -15.85
CA PRO A 170 -7.02 -7.50 -16.65
C PRO A 170 -7.73 -6.38 -15.88
N TYR A 171 -8.36 -5.46 -16.61
CA TYR A 171 -9.14 -4.41 -15.97
C TYR A 171 -10.28 -5.01 -15.15
N VAL A 172 -10.29 -4.69 -13.86
CA VAL A 172 -11.32 -5.05 -12.89
C VAL A 172 -11.52 -3.85 -11.99
N ILE A 173 -12.76 -3.63 -11.56
CA ILE A 173 -13.07 -2.56 -10.60
C ILE A 173 -12.21 -2.75 -9.33
N PRO A 174 -11.56 -1.70 -8.81
CA PRO A 174 -10.74 -1.80 -7.60
C PRO A 174 -11.54 -2.38 -6.42
N GLY A 175 -10.95 -3.35 -5.72
CA GLY A 175 -11.59 -4.02 -4.59
C GLY A 175 -11.10 -5.46 -4.41
N PHE A 176 -11.95 -6.29 -3.80
CA PHE A 176 -11.61 -7.68 -3.44
C PHE A 176 -11.21 -8.55 -4.63
N GLU A 177 -11.97 -8.51 -5.73
CA GLU A 177 -11.69 -9.33 -6.91
C GLU A 177 -10.36 -8.94 -7.58
N LEU A 178 -10.08 -7.64 -7.70
CA LEU A 178 -8.79 -7.15 -8.21
C LEU A 178 -7.64 -7.66 -7.34
N ALA A 179 -7.75 -7.57 -6.01
CA ALA A 179 -6.73 -8.04 -5.09
C ALA A 179 -6.46 -9.55 -5.26
N LYS A 180 -7.51 -10.37 -5.45
CA LYS A 180 -7.37 -11.81 -5.67
C LYS A 180 -6.73 -12.15 -7.02
N ILE A 181 -7.07 -11.43 -8.08
CA ILE A 181 -6.48 -11.66 -9.40
C ILE A 181 -5.01 -11.26 -9.38
N ALA A 182 -4.68 -10.10 -8.80
CA ALA A 182 -3.29 -9.67 -8.63
C ALA A 182 -2.46 -10.69 -7.85
N TYR A 183 -3.01 -11.27 -6.77
CA TYR A 183 -2.36 -12.34 -6.02
C TYR A 183 -2.12 -13.62 -6.82
N LYS A 184 -2.98 -13.95 -7.79
CA LYS A 184 -2.81 -15.12 -8.66
C LYS A 184 -1.81 -14.90 -9.79
N VAL A 185 -1.64 -13.65 -10.22
CA VAL A 185 -0.69 -13.28 -11.28
C VAL A 185 0.73 -13.19 -10.73
N TYR A 186 0.87 -12.80 -9.46
CA TYR A 186 2.13 -12.85 -8.72
C TYR A 186 2.57 -14.30 -8.46
#